data_AF-A0A7C3VK65-F1
#
_entry.id   AF-A0A7C3VK65-F1
#
_cell.length_a   1.000
_cell.length_b   1.000
_cell.length_c   1.000
_cell.angle_alpha   90.00
_cell.angle_beta   90.00
_cell.angle_gamma   90.00
#
_symmetry.space_group_name_H-M   'P 1'
#
loop_
_entity.id
_entity.type
_entity.pdbx_description
1 polymer ?
#
loop_
_entity_poly.entity_id
_entity_poly.type
_entity_poly.pdbx_seq_one_letter_code
_entity_poly.pdbx_strand_id
1 'polypeptide(L)'
;MIFLIVIFLSNLYGVEVTQCFFEDRKYDIYFNDCFKIKNIYYSKSVNLPYENYENKKYENIFISSKKAYIEFEEAIKKCGSLNKKSDLKPSYRVMDFKLLKSKSRIANVVINFDEDINVVFGLVKTKNNFYLVYPPKNFEFINKEYRKEVTDFIIKWWIGFTEKVYLKSKLQMK
;
A
#
# COMPACT_ATOMS: atom_id res chain seq x y z
N MET A 1 9.99 18.94 -40.35
CA MET A 1 8.77 18.43 -39.69
C MET A 1 9.22 17.42 -38.63
N ILE A 2 9.39 17.89 -37.39
CA ILE A 2 9.91 17.06 -36.29
C ILE A 2 8.71 16.26 -35.75
N PHE A 3 8.66 14.97 -36.08
CA PHE A 3 7.73 14.04 -35.44
C PHE A 3 8.21 13.85 -33.99
N LEU A 4 7.58 14.58 -33.07
CA LEU A 4 7.73 14.35 -31.64
C LEU A 4 7.12 12.98 -31.33
N ILE A 5 7.95 11.96 -31.25
CA ILE A 5 7.57 10.64 -30.82
C ILE A 5 7.24 10.74 -29.32
N VAL A 6 5.96 11.00 -29.02
CA VAL A 6 5.38 10.77 -27.69
C VAL A 6 5.19 9.25 -27.57
N ILE A 7 6.29 8.52 -27.38
CA ILE A 7 6.19 7.14 -26.90
C ILE A 7 5.55 7.22 -25.53
N PHE A 8 4.42 6.53 -25.40
CA PHE A 8 3.70 6.22 -24.17
C PHE A 8 4.68 5.83 -23.03
N LEU A 9 5.10 6.80 -22.21
CA LEU A 9 5.79 6.58 -20.93
C LEU A 9 4.83 6.01 -19.85
N SER A 10 3.56 5.78 -20.19
CA SER A 10 2.55 5.23 -19.29
C SER A 10 2.77 3.75 -18.93
N ASN A 11 3.81 3.09 -19.47
CA ASN A 11 4.25 1.78 -19.02
C ASN A 11 5.46 1.79 -18.06
N LEU A 12 5.99 2.96 -17.69
CA LEU A 12 7.13 3.07 -16.76
C LEU A 12 6.73 3.19 -15.28
N TYR A 13 5.43 3.22 -14.99
CA TYR A 13 4.88 3.41 -13.65
C TYR A 13 3.84 2.32 -13.40
N GLY A 14 4.12 1.46 -12.43
CA GLY A 14 3.31 0.28 -12.11
C GLY A 14 4.07 -0.59 -11.13
N VAL A 15 3.34 -1.22 -10.21
CA VAL A 15 3.93 -2.19 -9.29
C VAL A 15 4.35 -3.42 -10.08
N GLU A 16 5.64 -3.65 -10.24
CA GLU A 16 6.18 -4.83 -10.92
C GLU A 16 6.32 -5.98 -9.93
N VAL A 17 5.76 -7.14 -10.28
CA VAL A 17 6.03 -8.38 -9.55
C VAL A 17 7.46 -8.86 -9.81
N THR A 18 8.30 -8.85 -8.77
CA THR A 18 9.70 -9.29 -8.86
C THR A 18 9.88 -10.77 -8.51
N GLN A 19 9.14 -11.25 -7.51
CA GLN A 19 9.22 -12.63 -7.03
C GLN A 19 7.85 -13.16 -6.61
N CYS A 20 7.69 -14.48 -6.69
CA CYS A 20 6.53 -15.19 -6.17
C CYS A 20 6.97 -16.48 -5.49
N PHE A 21 6.51 -16.67 -4.26
CA PHE A 21 6.71 -17.90 -3.48
C PHE A 21 5.38 -18.57 -3.19
N PHE A 22 5.35 -19.89 -3.24
CA PHE A 22 4.17 -20.70 -2.94
C PHE A 22 4.45 -21.60 -1.75
N GLU A 23 3.65 -21.46 -0.70
CA GLU A 23 3.74 -22.22 0.54
C GLU A 23 2.34 -22.43 1.12
N ASP A 24 2.05 -23.64 1.64
CA ASP A 24 0.76 -23.96 2.29
C ASP A 24 -0.50 -23.56 1.50
N ARG A 25 -0.48 -23.78 0.17
CA ARG A 25 -1.57 -23.41 -0.77
C ARG A 25 -1.84 -21.91 -0.86
N LYS A 26 -0.87 -21.08 -0.49
CA LYS A 26 -0.92 -19.63 -0.56
C LYS A 26 0.32 -19.09 -1.27
N TYR A 27 0.19 -17.85 -1.73
CA TYR A 27 1.21 -17.14 -2.47
C TYR A 27 1.68 -15.92 -1.70
N ASP A 28 2.99 -15.73 -1.66
CA ASP A 28 3.64 -14.49 -1.25
C ASP A 28 4.20 -13.82 -2.50
N ILE A 29 3.72 -12.63 -2.83
CA ILE A 29 4.10 -11.90 -4.03
C ILE A 29 4.89 -10.65 -3.65
N TYR A 30 6.04 -10.48 -4.29
CA TYR A 30 7.01 -9.42 -4.02
C TYR A 30 6.94 -8.39 -5.14
N PHE A 31 6.97 -7.12 -4.76
CA PHE A 31 6.81 -5.98 -5.66
C PHE A 31 8.02 -5.07 -5.58
N ASN A 32 8.62 -4.82 -6.73
CA ASN A 32 9.70 -3.84 -6.93
C ASN A 32 10.86 -3.96 -5.92
N ASP A 33 11.07 -5.15 -5.33
CA ASP A 33 11.96 -5.38 -4.19
C ASP A 33 11.75 -4.44 -2.98
N CYS A 34 10.57 -3.80 -2.93
CA CYS A 34 10.20 -2.80 -1.94
C CYS A 34 9.31 -3.38 -0.84
N PHE A 35 8.30 -4.16 -1.23
CA PHE A 35 7.36 -4.79 -0.30
C PHE A 35 6.84 -6.11 -0.85
N LYS A 36 6.17 -6.88 0.00
CA LYS A 36 5.42 -8.08 -0.37
C LYS A 36 4.04 -8.11 0.24
N ILE A 37 3.14 -8.80 -0.46
CA ILE A 37 1.83 -9.20 0.06
C ILE A 37 1.87 -10.70 0.29
N LYS A 38 1.52 -11.11 1.52
CA LYS A 38 1.60 -12.49 1.98
C LYS A 38 0.24 -13.17 1.96
N ASN A 39 0.22 -14.49 2.03
CA ASN A 39 -1.01 -15.26 2.24
C ASN A 39 -2.10 -15.05 1.16
N ILE A 40 -1.72 -14.75 -0.08
CA ILE A 40 -2.66 -14.61 -1.20
C ILE A 40 -3.22 -15.99 -1.55
N TYR A 41 -4.54 -16.08 -1.74
CA TYR A 41 -5.19 -17.32 -2.14
C TYR A 41 -5.61 -17.25 -3.61
N TYR A 42 -5.43 -18.35 -4.34
CA TYR A 42 -5.86 -18.47 -5.74
C TYR A 42 -6.72 -19.72 -5.91
N SER A 43 -7.91 -19.55 -6.49
CA SER A 43 -8.82 -20.64 -6.83
C SER A 43 -9.36 -20.49 -8.24
N LYS A 44 -10.19 -19.46 -8.44
CA LYS A 44 -10.67 -18.99 -9.75
C LYS A 44 -10.21 -17.57 -10.06
N SER A 45 -9.83 -16.84 -9.01
CA SER A 45 -9.42 -15.45 -9.01
C SER A 45 -8.37 -15.22 -7.93
N VAL A 46 -7.63 -14.12 -8.04
CA VAL A 46 -6.73 -13.63 -6.98
C VAL A 46 -7.60 -13.16 -5.81
N ASN A 47 -7.40 -13.78 -4.65
CA ASN A 47 -8.05 -13.40 -3.42
C ASN A 47 -7.00 -12.86 -2.46
N LEU A 48 -7.04 -11.55 -2.23
CA LEU A 48 -6.17 -10.90 -1.26
C LEU A 48 -6.58 -11.28 0.16
N PRO A 49 -5.62 -11.32 1.10
CA PRO A 49 -5.89 -11.74 2.46
C PRO A 49 -6.66 -10.67 3.23
N TYR A 50 -7.65 -11.10 4.01
CA TYR A 50 -8.35 -10.25 4.98
C TYR A 50 -7.76 -10.42 6.39
N GLU A 51 -7.98 -9.41 7.24
CA GLU A 51 -7.74 -9.53 8.67
C GLU A 51 -9.05 -9.79 9.40
N ASN A 52 -9.00 -10.69 10.38
CA ASN A 52 -10.11 -10.92 11.31
C ASN A 52 -9.81 -10.17 12.61
N TYR A 53 -10.77 -9.37 13.07
CA TYR A 53 -10.78 -8.84 14.42
C TYR A 53 -12.18 -8.99 14.98
N GLU A 54 -12.29 -9.72 16.09
CA GLU A 54 -13.57 -10.18 16.63
C GLU A 54 -14.39 -10.90 15.55
N ASN A 55 -15.64 -10.48 15.33
CA ASN A 55 -16.55 -11.07 14.34
C ASN A 55 -16.56 -10.30 13.01
N LYS A 56 -15.53 -9.49 12.73
CA LYS A 56 -15.45 -8.64 11.53
C LYS A 56 -14.24 -8.97 10.67
N LYS A 57 -14.46 -8.98 9.35
CA LYS A 57 -13.42 -9.08 8.32
C LYS A 57 -13.06 -7.69 7.82
N TYR A 58 -11.76 -7.44 7.67
CA TYR A 58 -11.21 -6.18 7.20
C TYR A 58 -10.36 -6.43 5.95
N GLU A 59 -10.75 -5.81 4.85
CA GLU A 59 -10.00 -5.79 3.59
C GLU A 59 -9.02 -4.62 3.63
N ASN A 60 -7.81 -4.89 4.14
CA ASN A 60 -6.78 -3.87 4.30
C ASN A 60 -5.85 -3.76 3.10
N ILE A 61 -5.98 -4.64 2.10
CA ILE A 61 -5.19 -4.63 0.87
C ILE A 61 -6.17 -4.89 -0.27
N PHE A 62 -6.17 -4.05 -1.30
CA PHE A 62 -7.05 -4.19 -2.45
C PHE A 62 -6.37 -3.73 -3.74
N ILE A 63 -6.65 -4.43 -4.84
CA ILE A 63 -6.12 -4.11 -6.17
C ILE A 63 -7.06 -3.08 -6.80
N SER A 64 -6.55 -1.92 -7.21
CA SER A 64 -7.32 -0.84 -7.83
C SER A 64 -7.33 -0.88 -9.35
N SER A 65 -6.38 -1.56 -9.99
CA SER A 65 -6.28 -1.59 -11.45
C SER A 65 -6.45 -2.99 -12.02
N LYS A 66 -7.09 -3.07 -13.20
CA LYS A 66 -7.20 -4.32 -13.97
C LYS A 66 -5.82 -4.83 -14.39
N LYS A 67 -4.88 -3.93 -14.68
CA LYS A 67 -3.50 -4.26 -15.07
C LYS A 67 -2.81 -5.04 -13.95
N ALA A 68 -2.80 -4.48 -12.74
CA ALA A 68 -2.22 -5.15 -11.57
C ALA A 68 -2.90 -6.50 -11.30
N TYR A 69 -4.22 -6.59 -11.43
CA TYR A 69 -4.91 -7.86 -11.26
C TYR A 69 -4.42 -8.94 -12.24
N ILE A 70 -4.23 -8.58 -13.52
CA ILE A 70 -3.67 -9.49 -14.54
C ILE A 70 -2.24 -9.88 -14.17
N GLU A 71 -1.41 -8.92 -13.75
CA GLU A 71 -0.03 -9.17 -13.35
C GLU A 71 0.06 -10.13 -12.15
N PHE A 72 -0.83 -10.00 -11.16
CA PHE A 72 -0.94 -10.97 -10.05
C PHE A 72 -1.30 -12.37 -10.56
N GLU A 73 -2.28 -12.50 -11.45
CA GLU A 73 -2.67 -13.81 -11.98
C GLU A 73 -1.54 -14.46 -12.77
N GLU A 74 -0.85 -13.68 -13.60
CA GLU A 74 0.32 -14.16 -14.33
C GLU A 74 1.45 -14.56 -13.40
N ALA A 75 1.69 -13.78 -12.34
CA ALA A 75 2.70 -14.08 -11.35
C ALA A 75 2.42 -15.39 -10.63
N ILE A 76 1.18 -15.63 -10.24
CA ILE A 76 0.73 -16.86 -9.60
C ILE A 76 0.88 -18.05 -10.55
N LYS A 77 0.51 -17.91 -11.83
CA LYS A 77 0.66 -18.96 -12.85
C LYS A 77 2.13 -19.33 -13.11
N LYS A 78 3.05 -18.36 -12.97
CA LYS A 78 4.49 -18.51 -13.20
C LYS A 78 5.28 -18.66 -11.88
N CYS A 79 4.60 -18.85 -10.75
CA CYS A 79 5.23 -18.83 -9.43
C CYS A 79 6.35 -19.88 -9.32
N GLY A 80 7.46 -19.54 -8.66
CA GLY A 80 8.67 -20.38 -8.60
C GLY A 80 9.67 -20.17 -9.74
N SER A 81 9.26 -19.62 -10.89
CA SER A 81 10.17 -19.21 -11.98
C SER A 81 10.49 -17.71 -12.00
N LEU A 82 9.76 -16.92 -11.19
CA LEU A 82 9.93 -15.47 -11.12
C LEU A 82 11.02 -15.10 -10.12
N ASN A 83 12.13 -14.61 -10.66
CA ASN A 83 13.19 -13.99 -9.89
C ASN A 83 13.82 -12.86 -10.69
N LYS A 84 13.15 -11.71 -10.66
CA LYS A 84 13.64 -10.47 -11.25
C LYS A 84 14.15 -9.56 -10.14
N LYS A 85 15.02 -8.63 -10.51
CA LYS A 85 15.36 -7.48 -9.68
C LYS A 85 14.72 -6.24 -10.27
N SER A 86 14.27 -5.34 -9.42
CA SER A 86 13.77 -4.03 -9.81
C SER A 86 14.53 -2.94 -9.08
N ASP A 87 15.09 -2.01 -9.84
CA ASP A 87 15.69 -0.78 -9.29
C ASP A 87 14.65 0.34 -9.14
N LEU A 88 13.46 0.16 -9.71
CA LEU A 88 12.37 1.14 -9.64
C LEU A 88 11.61 0.98 -8.33
N LYS A 89 11.50 2.06 -7.57
CA LYS A 89 10.65 2.14 -6.36
C LYS A 89 9.22 2.53 -6.78
N PRO A 90 8.17 1.89 -6.21
CA PRO A 90 6.79 2.29 -6.49
C PRO A 90 6.53 3.72 -6.02
N SER A 91 5.81 4.51 -6.80
CA SER A 91 5.28 5.79 -6.34
C SER A 91 4.14 5.54 -5.34
N TYR A 92 3.89 6.48 -4.43
CA TYR A 92 2.82 6.35 -3.45
C TYR A 92 2.12 7.67 -3.15
N ARG A 93 0.82 7.59 -2.81
CA ARG A 93 0.01 8.73 -2.37
C ARG A 93 -1.04 8.33 -1.35
N VAL A 94 -1.48 9.31 -0.54
CA VAL A 94 -2.68 9.14 0.30
C VAL A 94 -3.91 9.26 -0.58
N MET A 95 -4.75 8.23 -0.62
CA MET A 95 -6.03 8.24 -1.33
C MET A 95 -7.18 8.67 -0.44
N ASP A 96 -7.20 8.15 0.77
CA ASP A 96 -8.29 8.34 1.71
C ASP A 96 -7.78 8.15 3.14
N PHE A 97 -8.56 8.59 4.12
CA PHE A 97 -8.30 8.34 5.51
C PHE A 97 -9.60 8.29 6.30
N LYS A 98 -9.60 7.48 7.36
CA LYS A 98 -10.73 7.34 8.26
C LYS A 98 -10.29 7.59 9.69
N LEU A 99 -10.84 8.63 10.30
CA LEU A 99 -10.68 8.88 11.73
C LEU A 99 -11.30 7.76 12.55
N LEU A 100 -10.63 7.36 13.62
CA LEU A 100 -11.09 6.35 14.55
C LEU A 100 -11.38 6.99 15.91
N LYS A 101 -12.35 6.43 16.63
CA LYS A 101 -12.69 6.85 17.99
C LYS A 101 -11.72 6.32 19.05
N SER A 102 -10.75 5.49 18.66
CA SER A 102 -9.83 4.85 19.59
C SER A 102 -8.78 5.85 20.11
N LYS A 103 -8.38 5.68 21.38
CA LYS A 103 -7.38 6.55 22.05
C LYS A 103 -5.96 6.31 21.55
N SER A 104 -5.66 5.12 21.03
CA SER A 104 -4.31 4.74 20.59
C SER A 104 -4.19 4.79 19.07
N ARG A 105 -4.94 3.94 18.34
CA ARG A 105 -5.07 4.02 16.87
C ARG A 105 -6.08 5.09 16.53
N ILE A 106 -5.61 6.20 15.95
CA ILE A 106 -6.41 7.41 15.74
C ILE A 106 -6.96 7.53 14.32
N ALA A 107 -6.32 6.85 13.36
CA ALA A 107 -6.77 6.85 11.98
C ALA A 107 -6.36 5.57 11.25
N ASN A 108 -7.10 5.29 10.18
CA ASN A 108 -6.65 4.44 9.08
C ASN A 108 -6.33 5.35 7.90
N VAL A 109 -5.19 5.14 7.26
CA VAL A 109 -4.75 5.90 6.07
C VAL A 109 -4.62 4.93 4.91
N VAL A 110 -5.31 5.21 3.82
CA VAL A 110 -5.25 4.40 2.60
C VAL A 110 -4.13 4.94 1.72
N ILE A 111 -3.10 4.14 1.52
CA ILE A 111 -1.98 4.46 0.64
C ILE A 111 -2.13 3.67 -0.64
N ASN A 112 -2.07 4.38 -1.75
CA ASN A 112 -2.03 3.80 -3.07
C ASN A 112 -0.59 3.75 -3.56
N PHE A 113 -0.19 2.60 -4.10
CA PHE A 113 1.09 2.36 -4.75
C PHE A 113 0.86 2.22 -6.26
N ASP A 114 1.48 3.12 -7.04
CA ASP A 114 1.38 3.22 -8.51
C ASP A 114 -0.03 3.07 -9.10
N GLU A 115 -1.08 3.57 -8.43
CA GLU A 115 -2.47 3.45 -8.89
C GLU A 115 -3.01 2.00 -8.95
N ASP A 116 -2.22 1.05 -8.49
CA ASP A 116 -2.43 -0.38 -8.69
C ASP A 116 -2.84 -1.12 -7.42
N ILE A 117 -2.20 -0.79 -6.28
CA ILE A 117 -2.44 -1.45 -5.00
C ILE A 117 -2.75 -0.42 -3.94
N ASN A 118 -3.85 -0.62 -3.22
CA ASN A 118 -4.18 0.16 -2.04
C ASN A 118 -3.97 -0.64 -0.76
N VAL A 119 -3.40 0.01 0.25
CA VAL A 119 -3.08 -0.60 1.54
C VAL A 119 -3.53 0.33 2.66
N VAL A 120 -4.24 -0.24 3.64
CA VAL A 120 -4.76 0.48 4.81
C VAL A 120 -3.75 0.43 5.94
N PHE A 121 -3.05 1.53 6.16
CA PHE A 121 -2.12 1.71 7.27
C PHE A 121 -2.84 2.21 8.52
N GLY A 122 -2.49 1.64 9.68
CA GLY A 122 -2.93 2.14 10.98
C GLY A 122 -2.01 3.25 11.47
N LEU A 123 -2.58 4.41 11.80
CA LEU A 123 -1.87 5.50 12.45
C LEU A 123 -2.15 5.47 13.96
N VAL A 124 -1.10 5.37 14.75
CA VAL A 124 -1.16 5.27 16.21
C VAL A 124 -0.50 6.48 16.85
N LYS A 125 -1.19 7.11 17.80
CA LYS A 125 -0.65 8.17 18.64
C LYS A 125 -0.05 7.57 19.91
N THR A 126 1.22 7.90 20.16
CA THR A 126 1.91 7.52 21.39
C THR A 126 1.66 8.53 22.51
N LYS A 127 2.00 8.17 23.75
CA LYS A 127 1.86 9.04 24.93
C LYS A 127 2.66 10.34 24.82
N ASN A 128 3.76 10.35 24.07
CA ASN A 128 4.64 11.51 23.91
C ASN A 128 4.29 12.34 22.65
N ASN A 129 3.06 12.22 22.13
CA ASN A 129 2.60 12.86 20.89
C ASN A 129 3.37 12.47 19.61
N PHE A 130 4.19 11.42 19.63
CA PHE A 130 4.73 10.84 18.40
C PHE A 130 3.69 9.96 17.71
N TYR A 131 3.80 9.86 16.38
CA TYR A 131 2.96 9.00 15.56
C TYR A 131 3.74 7.77 15.10
N LEU A 132 3.08 6.62 15.09
CA LEU A 132 3.59 5.38 14.54
C LEU A 132 2.66 4.90 13.43
N VAL A 133 3.24 4.32 12.39
CA VAL A 133 2.53 3.80 11.23
C VAL A 133 2.71 2.28 11.19
N TYR A 134 1.59 1.56 11.14
CA TYR A 134 1.57 0.11 11.10
C TYR A 134 0.92 -0.38 9.80
N PRO A 135 1.64 -1.14 8.96
CA PRO A 135 1.02 -1.86 7.85
C PRO A 135 0.08 -2.97 8.37
N PRO A 136 -0.85 -3.46 7.52
CA PRO A 136 -1.59 -4.68 7.82
C PRO A 136 -0.66 -5.90 7.89
N LYS A 137 -1.06 -6.93 8.63
CA LYS A 137 -0.26 -8.14 8.93
C LYS A 137 0.26 -8.86 7.67
N ASN A 138 -0.54 -8.84 6.61
CA ASN A 138 -0.21 -9.50 5.35
C ASN A 138 0.52 -8.60 4.35
N PHE A 139 0.93 -7.39 4.76
CA PHE A 139 1.78 -6.51 3.99
C PHE A 139 3.10 -6.30 4.73
N GLU A 140 4.22 -6.44 4.01
CA GLU A 140 5.53 -6.33 4.61
C GLU A 140 6.49 -5.56 3.71
N PHE A 141 7.11 -4.50 4.24
CA PHE A 141 8.22 -3.85 3.56
C PHE A 141 9.47 -4.70 3.66
N ILE A 142 10.10 -4.95 2.52
CA ILE A 142 11.38 -5.67 2.42
C ILE A 142 12.52 -4.66 2.44
N ASN A 143 12.35 -3.54 1.74
CA ASN A 143 13.32 -2.45 1.72
C ASN A 143 13.11 -1.52 2.94
N LYS A 144 14.11 -1.47 3.83
CA LYS A 144 14.07 -0.66 5.06
C LYS A 144 14.04 0.85 4.80
N GLU A 145 14.74 1.30 3.76
CA GLU A 145 14.76 2.72 3.38
C GLU A 145 13.38 3.13 2.86
N TYR A 146 12.82 2.35 1.94
CA TYR A 146 11.47 2.59 1.40
C TYR A 146 10.39 2.53 2.49
N ARG A 147 10.50 1.58 3.43
CA ARG A 147 9.64 1.56 4.63
C ARG A 147 9.68 2.89 5.36
N LYS A 148 10.88 3.38 5.68
CA LYS A 148 11.06 4.63 6.42
C LYS A 148 10.45 5.80 5.65
N GLU A 149 10.77 5.88 4.36
CA GLU A 149 10.27 6.89 3.42
C GLU A 149 8.73 6.99 3.45
N VAL A 150 8.03 5.86 3.24
CA VAL A 150 6.57 5.80 3.23
C VAL A 150 5.99 6.13 4.61
N THR A 151 6.57 5.62 5.68
CA THR A 151 6.08 5.91 7.04
C THR A 151 6.26 7.38 7.43
N ASP A 152 7.38 8.00 7.06
CA ASP A 152 7.64 9.42 7.31
C ASP A 152 6.70 10.30 6.49
N PHE A 153 6.43 9.92 5.24
CA PHE A 153 5.44 10.59 4.39
C PHE A 153 4.04 10.59 5.03
N ILE A 154 3.56 9.44 5.50
CA ILE A 154 2.24 9.31 6.15
C ILE A 154 2.15 10.22 7.38
N ILE A 155 3.20 10.24 8.22
CA ILE A 155 3.25 11.07 9.42
C ILE A 155 3.22 12.56 9.07
N LYS A 156 4.06 12.99 8.11
CA LYS A 156 4.10 14.39 7.66
C LYS A 156 2.78 14.83 7.06
N TRP A 157 2.18 14.00 6.21
CA TRP A 157 0.87 14.25 5.63
C TRP A 157 -0.19 14.43 6.71
N TRP A 158 -0.20 13.56 7.72
CA TRP A 158 -1.13 13.64 8.85
C TRP A 158 -0.97 14.92 9.67
N ILE A 159 0.26 15.30 10.01
CA ILE A 159 0.54 16.53 10.76
C ILE A 159 -0.02 17.74 9.98
N GLY A 160 0.33 17.86 8.69
CA GLY A 160 -0.16 18.94 7.84
C GLY A 160 -1.68 18.94 7.67
N PHE A 161 -2.32 17.77 7.67
CA PHE A 161 -3.79 17.67 7.70
C PHE A 161 -4.37 18.23 9.00
N THR A 162 -3.85 17.83 10.15
CA THR A 162 -4.36 18.28 11.46
C THR A 162 -4.20 19.77 11.69
N GLU A 163 -3.09 20.36 11.25
CA GLU A 163 -2.85 21.81 11.33
C GLU A 163 -3.87 22.60 10.51
N LYS A 164 -4.17 22.16 9.28
CA LYS A 164 -5.18 22.77 8.42
C LYS A 164 -6.57 22.72 9.04
N VAL A 165 -6.95 21.58 9.63
CA VAL A 165 -8.24 21.42 10.32
C VAL A 165 -8.33 22.36 11.52
N TYR A 166 -7.27 22.43 12.33
CA TYR A 166 -7.21 23.32 13.49
C TYR A 166 -7.37 24.79 13.08
N LEU A 167 -6.63 25.25 12.07
CA LEU A 167 -6.74 26.62 11.56
C LEU A 167 -8.15 26.95 11.05
N LYS A 168 -8.79 26.03 10.34
CA LYS A 168 -10.16 26.21 9.84
C LYS A 168 -11.17 26.36 10.99
N SER A 169 -11.05 25.56 12.05
CA SER A 169 -11.93 25.67 13.22
C SER A 169 -11.80 27.01 13.95
N LYS A 170 -10.58 27.55 14.04
CA LYS A 170 -10.31 28.84 14.70
C LYS A 170 -10.88 30.04 13.94
N LEU A 171 -10.89 29.97 12.60
CA LEU A 171 -11.46 31.02 11.75
C LEU A 171 -13.00 31.06 11.78
N GLN A 172 -13.66 29.94 12.08
CA GLN A 172 -15.13 29.88 12.20
C GLN A 172 -15.67 30.34 13.57
N MET A 173 -14.79 30.55 14.55
CA MET A 173 -15.15 31.04 15.89
C MET A 173 -14.89 32.55 16.06
N LYS A 174 -14.50 33.25 15.00
CA LYS A 174 -14.37 34.71 14.95
C LYS A 174 -15.45 35.29 14.05
#